data_AF-S4GK00-F1
#
_entry.id   AF-S4GK00-F1
#
_cell.length_a   1.000
_cell.length_b   1.000
_cell.length_c   1.000
_cell.angle_alpha   90.00
_cell.angle_beta   90.00
_cell.angle_gamma   90.00
#
_symmetry.space_group_name_H-M   'P 1'
#
loop_
_entity.id
_entity.type
_entity.pdbx_description
1 polymer ?
#
loop_
_entity_poly.entity_id
_entity_poly.type
_entity_poly.pdbx_seq_one_letter_code
_entity_poly.pdbx_strand_id
1 'polypeptide(L)' 'MIAQVVINQTTREHPYYRINVRNFSVFYVVIDDTMEVRRLLYSKRNIDVLLE' A
#
# COMPACT_ATOMS: atom_id res chain seq x y z
N MET A 1 -8.48 -3.33 12.87
CA MET A 1 -8.01 -3.09 11.49
C MET A 1 -7.69 -1.60 11.39
N ILE A 2 -6.42 -1.22 11.45
CA ILE A 2 -6.02 0.20 11.50
C ILE A 2 -5.31 0.50 10.19
N ALA A 3 -5.80 1.49 9.43
CA ALA A 3 -5.13 1.98 8.24
C ALA A 3 -3.99 2.90 8.65
N GLN A 4 -2.79 2.67 8.11
CA GLN A 4 -1.63 3.53 8.37
C GLN A 4 -1.32 4.34 7.12
N VAL A 5 -1.12 5.65 7.30
CA VAL A 5 -0.64 6.53 6.22
C VAL A 5 0.82 6.18 5.92
N VAL A 6 1.12 5.96 4.65
CA VAL A 6 2.47 5.73 4.14
C VAL A 6 2.94 7.00 3.44
N ILE A 7 3.84 7.73 4.09
CA ILE A 7 4.49 8.91 3.52
C ILE A 7 5.77 8.50 2.76
N ASN A 8 5.98 9.06 1.59
CA ASN A 8 7.23 8.98 0.84
C ASN A 8 7.84 10.38 0.75
N GLN A 9 9.16 10.50 0.60
CA GLN A 9 9.89 11.77 0.48
C GLN A 9 9.50 12.59 -0.76
N THR A 10 8.79 11.99 -1.73
CA THR A 10 8.21 12.68 -2.88
C THR A 10 6.78 13.12 -2.57
N THR A 11 6.49 14.41 -2.75
CA THR A 11 5.14 14.99 -2.64
C THR A 11 4.20 14.27 -3.60
N ARG A 12 3.23 13.51 -3.07
CA ARG A 12 2.17 12.85 -3.84
C ARG A 12 0.87 13.60 -3.63
N GLU A 13 0.08 13.70 -4.69
CA GLU A 13 -1.23 14.39 -4.66
C GLU A 13 -2.20 13.76 -3.66
N HIS A 14 -2.15 12.43 -3.49
CA HIS A 14 -2.99 11.71 -2.54
C HIS A 14 -2.16 10.83 -1.59
N PRO A 15 -2.49 10.81 -0.28
CA PRO A 15 -1.82 9.95 0.69
C PRO A 15 -2.15 8.48 0.42
N TYR A 16 -1.13 7.63 0.51
CA TYR A 16 -1.30 6.19 0.40
C TYR A 16 -1.63 5.63 1.78
N TYR A 17 -2.64 4.78 1.84
CA TYR A 17 -2.99 4.03 3.03
C TYR A 17 -2.55 2.58 2.86
N ARG A 18 -2.11 1.97 3.96
CA ARG A 18 -1.80 0.55 4.04
C ARG A 18 -2.76 -0.15 4.98
N ILE A 19 -3.38 -1.22 4.48
CA ILE A 19 -4.10 -2.20 5.30
C ILE A 19 -3.35 -3.53 5.21
N ASN A 20 -3.09 -4.13 6.36
CA ASN A 20 -2.53 -5.48 6.45
C ASN A 20 -3.68 -6.49 6.60
N VAL A 21 -3.79 -7.41 5.65
CA VAL A 21 -4.78 -8.49 5.65
C VAL A 21 -4.02 -9.82 5.62
N ARG A 22 -3.95 -10.51 6.77
CA ARG A 22 -3.17 -11.75 6.93
C ARG A 22 -1.72 -11.55 6.50
N ASN A 23 -1.30 -12.21 5.42
CA ASN A 23 0.04 -12.16 4.84
C ASN A 23 0.11 -11.21 3.64
N PHE A 24 -0.83 -10.27 3.52
CA PHE A 24 -0.87 -9.30 2.43
C PHE A 24 -0.85 -7.88 2.97
N SER A 25 -0.10 -7.03 2.29
CA SER A 25 -0.11 -5.58 2.46
C SER A 25 -0.81 -4.96 1.26
N VAL A 26 -1.97 -4.35 1.51
CA VAL A 26 -2.77 -3.68 0.50
C VAL A 26 -2.53 -2.19 0.59
N PHE A 27 -2.11 -1.59 -0.53
CA PHE A 27 -1.92 -0.14 -0.67
C PHE A 27 -3.05 0.43 -1.50
N TYR A 28 -3.76 1.39 -0.93
CA TYR A 28 -4.88 2.05 -1.57
C TYR A 28 -4.83 3.55 -1.34
N VAL A 29 -5.54 4.28 -2.19
CA VAL A 29 -5.82 5.71 -2.02
C VAL A 29 -7.34 5.89 -1.94
N VAL A 30 -7.77 6.94 -1.25
CA VAL A 30 -9.17 7.35 -1.22
C VAL A 30 -9.27 8.62 -2.05
N ILE A 31 -10.06 8.57 -3.12
CA ILE A 31 -10.37 9.73 -3.97
C ILE A 31 -11.88 9.87 -3.93
N ASP A 32 -12.34 11.03 -3.45
CA ASP A 32 -13.74 11.29 -3.11
C ASP A 32 -14.29 10.18 -2.19
N ASP A 33 -15.24 9.38 -2.68
CA ASP A 33 -15.87 8.26 -1.95
C ASP A 33 -15.40 6.87 -2.44
N THR A 34 -14.37 6.80 -3.29
CA THR A 34 -13.89 5.55 -3.88
C THR A 34 -12.53 5.13 -3.32
N MET A 35 -12.43 3.86 -2.90
CA MET A 35 -11.16 3.23 -2.53
C MET A 35 -10.50 2.60 -3.77
N GLU A 36 -9.42 3.20 -4.26
CA GLU A 36 -8.62 2.62 -5.35
C GLU A 36 -7.46 1.79 -4.79
N VAL A 37 -7.47 0.48 -5.04
CA VAL A 37 -6.36 -0.41 -4.67
C VAL A 37 -5.30 -0.39 -5.76
N ARG A 38 -4.07 0.01 -5.42
CA ARG A 38 -2.96 0.14 -6.40
C ARG A 38 -1.91 -0.95 -6.31
N ARG A 39 -1.69 -1.51 -5.11
CA ARG A 39 -0.73 -2.61 -4.91
C ARG A 39 -1.26 -3.59 -3.89
N LEU A 40 -1.14 -4.88 -4.21
CA LEU A 40 -1.40 -5.98 -3.29
C LEU A 40 -0.11 -6.80 -3.21
N LEU A 41 0.63 -6.62 -2.11
CA LEU A 41 1.91 -7.27 -1.89
C LEU A 41 1.73 -8.43 -0.94
N TYR A 42 2.21 -9.60 -1.33
CA TYR A 42 2.29 -10.74 -0.42
C TYR A 42 3.52 -10.60 0.47
N SER A 43 3.31 -10.42 1.77
CA SER A 43 4.33 -10.14 2.78
C SER A 43 5.33 -11.28 2.97
N LYS A 44 5.03 -12.51 2.49
CA LYS A 44 5.97 -13.65 2.53
C LYS A 44 6.74 -13.87 1.23
N ARG A 45 6.50 -13.06 0.19
CA ARG A 45 7.39 -13.08 -0.98
C ARG A 45 8.67 -12.36 -0.58
N ASN A 46 9.81 -13.04 -0.74
CA ASN A 46 11.10 -12.40 -0.63
C ASN A 46 11.27 -11.48 -1.86
N ILE A 47 10.96 -10.19 -1.70
CA ILE A 47 10.91 -9.21 -2.79
C ILE A 47 12.34 -8.82 -3.23
N ASP A 48 13.35 -9.17 -2.43
CA ASP A 48 14.77 -8.94 -2.76
C ASP A 48 15.16 -9.63 -4.08
N VAL A 49 14.49 -10.73 -4.45
CA VAL A 49 14.72 -11.50 -5.69
C VAL A 49 14.16 -10.82 -6.94
N LEU A 50 13.27 -9.83 -6.82
CA LEU A 50 12.63 -9.16 -7.97
C LEU A 50 13.26 -7.80 -8.32
N LEU A 51 14.36 -7.43 -7.66
CA LEU A 51 15.07 -6.16 -7.86
C LEU A 51 16.50 -6.33 -8.41
N GLU A 52 16.87 -7.54 -8.88
CA GLU A 52 18.06 -7.77 -9.71
C GLU A 52 17.78 -7.59 -11.21
#